data_AF-A0A2E7LAT0-F1
#
_entry.id   AF-A0A2E7LAT0-F1
#
_cell.length_a   1.000
_cell.length_b   1.000
_cell.length_c   1.000
_cell.angle_alpha   90.00
_cell.angle_beta   90.00
_cell.angle_gamma   90.00
#
_symmetry.space_group_name_H-M   'P 1'
#
loop_
_entity.id
_entity.type
_entity.pdbx_description
1 polymer ?
#
loop_
_entity_poly.entity_id
_entity_poly.type
_entity_poly.pdbx_seq_one_letter_code
_entity_poly.pdbx_strand_id
1 'polypeptide(L)'
;MVTLAVVTNTNEVPSELAILLKTNCARCHNKETAKGGLNLAELLFDLQHSEVRSRWIQIYDRVEKQEMPPKAGSLSRPERDRLMSLLQQFRVHVDAFASSTGTITGLNTA
;
A
#
# COMPACT_ATOMS: atom_id res chain seq x y z
N MET A 1 -14.71 -15.45 25.12
CA MET A 1 -13.83 -15.50 23.93
C MET A 1 -13.71 -14.08 23.41
N VAL A 2 -12.62 -13.39 23.71
CA VAL A 2 -12.42 -11.99 23.27
C VAL A 2 -11.87 -12.05 21.86
N THR A 3 -12.67 -11.65 20.87
CA THR A 3 -12.19 -11.39 19.51
C THR A 3 -11.21 -10.22 19.57
N LEU A 4 -9.93 -10.52 19.37
CA LEU A 4 -8.89 -9.52 19.22
C LEU A 4 -9.12 -8.81 17.88
N ALA A 5 -9.86 -7.69 17.90
CA ALA A 5 -9.85 -6.77 16.78
C ALA A 5 -8.44 -6.16 16.74
N VAL A 6 -7.60 -6.62 15.82
CA VAL A 6 -6.35 -5.95 15.50
C VAL A 6 -6.76 -4.61 14.88
N VAL A 7 -6.73 -3.57 15.69
CA VAL A 7 -6.93 -2.18 15.24
C VAL A 7 -5.72 -1.85 14.37
N THR A 8 -5.83 -2.06 13.06
CA THR A 8 -4.83 -1.58 12.13
C THR A 8 -5.08 -0.09 11.95
N ASN A 9 -4.27 0.74 12.61
CA ASN A 9 -4.33 2.18 12.44
C ASN A 9 -3.88 2.49 11.00
N THR A 10 -4.81 2.90 10.13
CA THR A 10 -4.54 3.10 8.69
C THR A 10 -3.65 4.29 8.38
N ASN A 11 -3.19 5.00 9.42
CA ASN A 11 -2.48 6.27 9.35
C ASN A 11 -0.99 6.15 9.76
N GLU A 12 -0.54 4.95 10.15
CA GLU A 12 0.84 4.72 10.56
C GLU A 12 1.41 3.49 9.84
N VAL A 13 2.60 3.63 9.27
CA VAL A 13 3.31 2.51 8.64
C VAL A 13 3.67 1.50 9.74
N PRO A 14 3.27 0.21 9.62
CA PRO A 14 3.71 -0.81 10.55
C PRO A 14 5.24 -0.85 10.66
N SER A 15 5.77 -0.97 11.87
CA SER A 15 7.22 -0.87 12.13
C SER A 15 8.05 -1.84 11.28
N GLU A 16 7.57 -3.07 11.09
CA GLU A 16 8.24 -4.05 10.23
C GLU A 16 8.26 -3.64 8.76
N LEU A 17 7.15 -3.09 8.25
CA LEU A 17 7.09 -2.57 6.89
C LEU A 17 8.04 -1.39 6.71
N ALA A 18 8.10 -0.47 7.67
CA ALA A 18 9.02 0.65 7.64
C ALA A 18 10.49 0.19 7.56
N ILE A 19 10.85 -0.87 8.29
CA ILE A 19 12.19 -1.47 8.24
C ILE A 19 12.47 -2.05 6.85
N LEU A 20 11.54 -2.84 6.30
CA LEU A 20 11.72 -3.43 4.97
C LEU A 20 11.85 -2.37 3.87
N LEU A 21 11.02 -1.33 3.90
CA LEU A 21 11.09 -0.22 2.94
C LEU A 21 12.41 0.55 3.05
N LYS A 22 12.89 0.82 4.27
CA LYS A 22 14.16 1.48 4.50
C LYS A 22 15.34 0.67 3.98
N THR A 23 15.35 -0.64 4.25
CA THR A 23 16.46 -1.52 3.87
C THR A 23 16.50 -1.81 2.38
N ASN A 24 15.34 -2.06 1.77
CA ASN A 24 15.26 -2.62 0.41
C ASN A 24 14.83 -1.61 -0.65
N CYS A 25 14.10 -0.55 -0.29
CA CYS A 25 13.50 0.37 -1.26
C CYS A 25 14.12 1.77 -1.24
N ALA A 26 14.48 2.30 -0.07
CA ALA A 26 14.95 3.67 0.10
C ALA A 26 16.28 3.97 -0.62
N ARG A 27 17.08 2.96 -0.99
CA ARG A 27 18.29 3.16 -1.80
C ARG A 27 17.98 3.75 -3.19
N CYS A 28 16.80 3.47 -3.74
CA CYS A 28 16.40 3.96 -5.07
C CYS A 28 15.23 4.94 -5.01
N HIS A 29 14.39 4.83 -3.99
CA HIS A 29 13.15 5.60 -3.84
C HIS A 29 13.22 6.58 -2.67
N ASN A 30 14.21 7.46 -2.71
CA ASN A 30 14.44 8.53 -1.73
C ASN A 30 14.24 9.91 -2.36
N LYS A 31 14.41 10.97 -1.56
CA LYS A 31 14.25 12.36 -1.97
C LYS A 31 15.17 12.79 -3.12
N GLU A 32 16.37 12.24 -3.18
CA GLU A 32 17.39 12.64 -4.16
C GLU A 32 17.20 11.92 -5.50
N THR A 33 16.92 10.62 -5.45
CA THR A 33 16.89 9.76 -6.65
C THR A 33 15.48 9.58 -7.19
N ALA A 34 14.49 9.43 -6.31
CA ALA A 34 13.08 9.23 -6.61
C ALA A 34 12.79 8.33 -7.84
N LYS A 35 13.51 7.19 -8.00
CA LYS A 35 13.42 6.37 -9.23
C LYS A 35 11.97 5.98 -9.52
N GLY A 36 11.56 6.06 -10.79
CA GLY A 36 10.18 5.77 -11.18
C GLY A 36 9.15 6.75 -10.58
N GLY A 37 9.58 7.96 -10.23
CA GLY A 37 8.74 9.00 -9.62
C GLY A 37 8.28 8.65 -8.20
N LEU A 38 8.92 7.69 -7.52
CA LEU A 38 8.55 7.27 -6.17
C LEU A 38 9.57 7.80 -5.17
N ASN A 39 9.10 8.64 -4.25
CA ASN A 39 9.85 9.11 -3.09
C ASN A 39 9.19 8.61 -1.80
N LEU A 40 9.80 7.64 -1.14
CA LEU A 40 9.27 7.06 0.10
C LEU A 40 9.42 7.99 1.31
N ALA A 41 10.30 9.00 1.25
CA ALA A 41 10.47 9.96 2.34
C ALA A 41 9.31 10.96 2.42
N GLU A 42 8.59 11.17 1.31
CA GLU A 42 7.44 12.09 1.21
C GLU A 42 6.12 11.34 0.99
N LEU A 43 6.17 10.01 0.82
CA LEU A 43 4.97 9.22 0.66
C LEU A 43 4.26 9.08 2.02
N LEU A 44 3.09 9.71 2.11
CA LEU A 44 2.21 9.57 3.26
C LEU A 44 1.70 8.13 3.39
N PHE A 45 1.34 7.77 4.62
CA PHE A 45 0.64 6.53 4.92
C PHE A 45 -0.76 6.85 5.41
N ASP A 46 -1.57 7.44 4.54
CA ASP A 46 -3.01 7.69 4.77
C ASP A 46 -3.79 6.89 3.74
N LEU A 47 -4.23 5.70 4.12
CA LEU A 47 -4.98 4.82 3.21
C LEU A 47 -6.43 5.27 3.03
N GLN A 48 -6.93 6.27 3.76
CA GLN A 48 -8.25 6.85 3.52
C GLN A 48 -8.20 7.80 2.30
N HIS A 49 -7.07 8.50 2.12
CA HIS A 49 -6.87 9.35 0.94
C HIS A 49 -6.68 8.52 -0.34
N SER A 50 -7.54 8.74 -1.34
CA SER A 50 -7.58 7.92 -2.57
C SER A 50 -6.28 7.92 -3.35
N GLU A 51 -5.62 9.07 -3.48
CA GLU A 51 -4.36 9.19 -4.22
C GLU A 51 -3.21 8.47 -3.51
N VAL A 52 -3.10 8.62 -2.19
CA VAL A 52 -2.08 7.96 -1.37
C VAL A 52 -2.28 6.45 -1.42
N ARG A 53 -3.52 5.98 -1.25
CA ARG A 53 -3.88 4.57 -1.39
C ARG A 53 -3.55 4.03 -2.78
N SER A 54 -3.89 4.74 -3.85
CA SER A 54 -3.56 4.35 -5.23
C SER A 54 -2.05 4.18 -5.40
N ARG A 55 -1.24 5.05 -4.78
CA ARG A 55 0.21 4.93 -4.81
C ARG A 55 0.72 3.66 -4.14
N TRP A 56 0.17 3.29 -2.99
CA TRP A 56 0.52 2.04 -2.30
C TRP A 56 0.10 0.79 -3.09
N ILE A 57 -1.06 0.82 -3.75
CA ILE A 57 -1.50 -0.26 -4.66
C ILE A 57 -0.51 -0.42 -5.83
N GLN A 58 -0.08 0.69 -6.45
CA GLN A 58 0.93 0.63 -7.51
C GLN A 58 2.27 0.04 -7.04
N ILE A 59 2.70 0.37 -5.81
CA ILE A 59 3.90 -0.22 -5.22
C ILE A 59 3.74 -1.73 -5.07
N TYR A 60 2.60 -2.19 -4.51
CA TYR A 60 2.27 -3.61 -4.40
C TYR A 60 2.38 -4.31 -5.77
N ASP A 61 1.68 -3.79 -6.78
CA ASP A 61 1.60 -4.42 -8.10
C ASP A 61 2.97 -4.52 -8.78
N ARG A 62 3.85 -3.51 -8.60
CA ARG A 62 5.21 -3.55 -9.17
C ARG A 62 6.16 -4.50 -8.42
N VAL A 63 6.00 -4.66 -7.11
CA VAL A 63 6.77 -5.65 -6.35
C VAL A 63 6.30 -7.07 -6.69
N GLU A 64 4.99 -7.28 -6.84
CA GLU A 64 4.39 -8.54 -7.28
C GLU A 64 4.89 -8.95 -8.66
N LYS A 65 4.91 -8.02 -9.62
CA LYS A 65 5.41 -8.24 -10.98
C LYS A 65 6.94 -8.34 -11.09
N GLN A 66 7.65 -8.32 -9.96
CA GLN A 66 9.11 -8.36 -9.88
C GLN A 66 9.82 -7.21 -10.63
N GLU A 67 9.11 -6.13 -10.93
CA GLU A 67 9.69 -4.91 -11.52
C GLU A 67 10.49 -4.13 -10.47
N MET A 68 10.14 -4.31 -9.19
CA MET A 68 10.84 -3.73 -8.05
C MET A 68 11.36 -4.82 -7.10
N PRO A 69 12.66 -4.79 -6.76
CA PRO A 69 13.72 -4.04 -7.43
C PRO A 69 14.06 -4.61 -8.83
N PRO A 70 14.48 -3.77 -9.80
CA PRO A 70 14.76 -4.21 -11.19
C PRO A 70 15.99 -5.11 -11.32
N LYS A 71 16.90 -5.06 -10.34
CA LYS A 71 18.06 -5.94 -10.29
C LYS A 71 17.66 -7.25 -9.61
N ALA A 72 17.67 -8.34 -10.37
CA ALA A 72 17.46 -9.68 -9.83
C ALA A 72 18.41 -9.97 -8.65
N GLY A 73 17.90 -10.61 -7.61
CA GLY A 73 18.66 -10.95 -6.40
C GLY A 73 18.90 -9.80 -5.41
N SER A 74 18.47 -8.56 -5.70
CA SER A 74 18.62 -7.44 -4.75
C SER A 74 17.52 -7.35 -3.68
N LEU A 75 16.49 -8.20 -3.79
CA LEU A 75 15.51 -8.49 -2.75
C LEU A 75 15.38 -10.01 -2.71
N SER A 76 15.66 -10.63 -1.56
CA SER A 76 15.57 -12.09 -1.43
C SER A 76 14.12 -12.56 -1.52
N ARG A 77 13.89 -13.83 -1.91
CA ARG A 77 12.53 -14.41 -1.95
C ARG A 77 11.81 -14.28 -0.59
N PRO A 78 12.42 -14.65 0.55
CA PRO A 78 11.75 -14.51 1.84
C PRO A 78 11.38 -13.07 2.20
N GLU A 79 12.25 -12.10 1.89
CA GLU A 79 11.94 -10.69 2.14
C GLU A 79 10.85 -10.17 1.21
N ARG A 80 10.83 -10.61 -0.05
CA ARG A 80 9.74 -10.30 -0.99
C ARG A 80 8.42 -10.85 -0.47
N ASP A 81 8.38 -12.11 -0.03
CA ASP A 81 7.16 -12.73 0.47
C ASP A 81 6.64 -12.03 1.74
N ARG A 82 7.55 -11.62 2.64
CA ARG A 82 7.20 -10.81 3.82
C ARG A 82 6.66 -9.43 3.43
N LEU A 83 7.36 -8.74 2.53
CA LEU A 83 6.92 -7.44 2.02
C LEU A 83 5.53 -7.55 1.38
N MET A 84 5.31 -8.56 0.54
CA MET A 84 4.01 -8.80 -0.08
C MET A 84 2.92 -9.11 0.93
N SER A 85 3.20 -9.93 1.95
CA SER A 85 2.23 -10.26 3.01
C SER A 85 1.82 -9.02 3.82
N LEU A 86 2.76 -8.11 4.10
CA LEU A 86 2.48 -6.85 4.77
C LEU A 86 1.72 -5.89 3.86
N LEU A 87 2.11 -5.78 2.59
CA LEU A 87 1.44 -4.91 1.62
C LEU A 87 0.03 -5.40 1.25
N GLN A 88 -0.23 -6.73 1.29
CA GLN A 88 -1.53 -7.32 0.97
C GLN A 88 -2.64 -6.88 1.95
N GLN A 89 -2.29 -6.61 3.21
CA GLN A 89 -3.23 -6.11 4.22
C GLN A 89 -3.83 -4.75 3.83
N PHE A 90 -3.19 -4.01 2.93
CA PHE A 90 -3.69 -2.72 2.45
C PHE A 90 -4.68 -2.84 1.28
N ARG A 91 -4.83 -4.02 0.68
CA ARG A 91 -5.80 -4.29 -0.40
C ARG A 91 -7.22 -4.49 0.14
N VAL A 92 -7.38 -5.08 1.32
CA VAL A 92 -8.70 -5.39 1.92
C VAL A 92 -9.46 -4.17 2.46
N HIS A 93 -8.82 -3.01 2.59
CA HIS A 93 -9.51 -1.75 2.90
C HIS A 93 -10.08 -1.04 1.66
N VAL A 94 -9.90 -1.61 0.47
CA VAL A 94 -10.32 -0.99 -0.81
C VAL A 94 -11.79 -1.31 -1.14
N ASP A 95 -12.34 -2.40 -0.58
CA ASP A 95 -13.66 -2.92 -0.98
C ASP A 95 -14.83 -2.40 -0.14
N ALA A 96 -14.58 -1.59 0.91
CA ALA A 96 -15.65 -1.05 1.74
C ALA A 96 -16.30 0.24 1.18
N PHE A 97 -15.64 0.93 0.24
CA PHE A 97 -16.14 2.21 -0.30
C PHE A 97 -16.69 2.10 -1.73
N ALA A 98 -16.36 1.04 -2.48
CA ALA A 98 -16.82 0.86 -3.85
C ALA A 98 -18.28 0.38 -3.95
N SER A 99 -18.92 0.01 -2.84
CA SER A 99 -20.29 -0.55 -2.83
C SER A 99 -21.39 0.41 -2.37
N SER A 100 -21.12 1.69 -2.09
CA SER A 100 -22.15 2.64 -1.60
C SER A 100 -22.50 3.80 -2.56
N THR A 101 -21.92 3.86 -3.75
CA THR A 101 -22.29 4.87 -4.76
C THR A 101 -23.12 4.24 -5.89
N GLY A 102 -24.28 3.69 -5.51
CA GLY A 102 -25.29 3.16 -6.42
C GLY A 102 -26.67 3.70 -6.07
N THR A 103 -27.00 4.87 -6.62
CA THR A 103 -28.36 5.38 -6.89
C THR A 103 -29.17 5.92 -5.70
N ILE A 104 -29.04 7.23 -5.45
CA ILE A 104 -30.14 8.05 -4.92
C ILE A 104 -30.42 9.15 -5.95
N THR A 105 -31.50 9.00 -6.73
CA THR A 105 -32.33 10.03 -7.39
C THR A 105 -33.40 9.22 -8.15
N GLY A 106 -34.70 9.36 -7.96
CA GLY A 106 -35.51 10.26 -7.17
C GLY A 106 -36.98 9.87 -7.38
N LEU A 107 -37.84 10.31 -6.46
CA LEU A 107 -39.30 10.28 -6.55
C LEU A 107 -39.81 10.68 -7.95
N ASN A 108 -40.78 9.95 -8.47
CA ASN A 108 -41.93 10.62 -9.07
C ASN A 108 -43.23 9.88 -8.70
N THR A 109 -44.10 10.64 -8.05
CA THR A 109 -45.48 10.33 -7.73
C THR A 109 -46.32 10.92 -8.86
N ALA A 110 -47.01 10.09 -9.63
CA ALA A 110 -48.23 10.42 -10.37
C ALA A 110 -48.89 9.13 -10.85
#